data_AF-A0A2R8AKT7-F1
#
_entry.id   AF-A0A2R8AKT7-F1
#
_cell.length_a   1.000
_cell.length_b   1.000
_cell.length_c   1.000
_cell.angle_alpha   90.00
_cell.angle_beta   90.00
_cell.angle_gamma   90.00
#
_symmetry.space_group_name_H-M   'P 1'
#
loop_
_entity.id
_entity.type
_entity.pdbx_description
1 polymer ?
#
loop_
_entity_poly.entity_id
_entity_poly.type
_entity_poly.pdbx_seq_one_letter_code
_entity_poly.pdbx_strand_id
1 'polypeptide(L)'
;MKFLERFFQKGSEDLSKDPRWRRFNDSAYKCPCCDQSFSGIFDIGFDHPDPWPHGNRKESGQEELIVGEDRLGTDLCRFSGHVFVRSVLYLPVKGSGKRFGFGCWGSLSDENFDTYVKDSRGEAVFEGAFSWLANSLPCFESTDPLPCNMTPGDDGQRPSLWVQEGHALFDAQQEGISFDTLLDIYAKTGNNLRPHLSDA
;
A
#
# COMPACT_ATOMS: atom_id res chain seq x y z
N MET A 1 -2.96 -10.07 16.60
CA MET A 1 -1.79 -10.98 16.56
C MET A 1 -2.07 -12.46 16.21
N LYS A 2 -3.29 -13.00 16.31
CA LYS A 2 -3.55 -14.43 15.93
C LYS A 2 -3.97 -14.68 14.46
N PHE A 3 -4.21 -13.64 13.67
CA PHE A 3 -4.58 -13.78 12.26
C PHE A 3 -3.35 -14.02 11.37
N LEU A 4 -2.20 -13.40 11.67
CA LEU A 4 -0.99 -13.46 10.84
C LEU A 4 -0.29 -14.83 10.83
N GLU A 5 -0.43 -15.64 11.89
CA GLU A 5 0.30 -16.93 12.00
C GLU A 5 -0.35 -18.08 11.23
N ARG A 6 -1.59 -17.92 10.73
CA ARG A 6 -2.36 -19.03 10.15
C ARG A 6 -2.22 -19.19 8.63
N PHE A 7 -1.49 -18.29 7.97
CA PHE A 7 -1.44 -18.21 6.50
C PHE A 7 -0.26 -18.93 5.83
N PHE A 8 0.60 -19.61 6.61
CA PHE A 8 1.87 -20.12 6.06
C PHE A 8 1.87 -21.54 5.49
N GLN A 9 0.78 -22.31 5.54
CA GLN A 9 0.86 -23.72 5.14
C GLN A 9 -0.41 -24.25 4.48
N LYS A 10 -0.51 -24.07 3.16
CA LYS A 10 -0.86 -25.16 2.23
C LYS A 10 -0.72 -24.72 0.77
N GLY A 11 0.28 -25.27 0.07
CA GLY A 11 0.26 -25.39 -1.39
C GLY A 11 0.91 -24.27 -2.22
N SER A 12 1.46 -23.21 -1.64
CA SER A 12 2.27 -22.27 -2.43
C SER A 12 3.62 -22.93 -2.77
N GLU A 13 3.94 -23.07 -4.06
CA GLU A 13 5.29 -23.42 -4.50
C GLU A 13 6.32 -22.53 -3.79
N ASP A 14 7.40 -23.16 -3.34
CA ASP A 14 8.51 -22.47 -2.68
C ASP A 14 9.16 -21.48 -3.65
N LEU A 15 8.86 -20.19 -3.46
CA LEU A 15 9.28 -19.12 -4.36
C LEU A 15 10.81 -18.97 -4.40
N SER A 16 11.54 -19.49 -3.40
CA SER A 16 13.01 -19.52 -3.42
C SER A 16 13.60 -20.31 -4.60
N LYS A 17 12.79 -21.18 -5.22
CA LYS A 17 13.19 -21.95 -6.42
C LYS A 17 13.08 -21.15 -7.71
N ASP A 18 12.27 -20.09 -7.75
CA ASP A 18 12.17 -19.21 -8.92
C ASP A 18 13.48 -18.41 -9.09
N PRO A 19 14.22 -18.56 -10.21
CA PRO A 19 15.47 -17.83 -10.45
C PRO A 19 15.26 -16.30 -10.48
N ARG A 20 14.11 -15.82 -10.96
CA ARG A 20 13.76 -14.39 -10.98
C ARG A 20 13.66 -13.87 -9.54
N TRP A 21 13.04 -14.64 -8.65
CA TRP A 21 12.90 -14.28 -7.24
C TRP A 21 14.25 -14.23 -6.53
N ARG A 22 15.15 -15.20 -6.79
CA ARG A 22 16.51 -15.18 -6.24
C ARG A 22 17.28 -13.94 -6.66
N ARG A 23 17.28 -13.60 -7.95
CA ARG A 23 17.91 -12.38 -8.48
C ARG A 23 17.32 -11.11 -7.90
N PHE A 24 15.99 -11.06 -7.79
CA PHE A 24 15.29 -9.91 -7.24
C PHE A 24 15.69 -9.62 -5.78
N ASN A 25 16.06 -10.65 -5.01
CA ASN A 25 16.47 -10.55 -3.61
C ASN A 25 18.01 -10.59 -3.42
N ASP A 26 18.80 -10.59 -4.49
CA ASP A 26 20.26 -10.61 -4.42
C ASP A 26 20.84 -9.25 -4.81
N SER A 27 21.24 -8.47 -3.80
CA SER A 27 21.85 -7.15 -4.02
C SER A 27 23.21 -7.20 -4.74
N ALA A 28 23.86 -8.37 -4.81
CA ALA A 28 25.10 -8.56 -5.55
C ALA A 28 24.86 -8.90 -7.03
N TYR A 29 23.64 -9.34 -7.39
CA TYR A 29 23.27 -9.58 -8.78
C TYR A 29 23.13 -8.26 -9.52
N LYS A 30 23.78 -8.17 -10.69
CA LYS A 30 23.67 -7.05 -11.61
C LYS A 30 22.99 -7.51 -12.89
N CYS A 31 21.97 -6.80 -13.36
CA CYS A 31 21.35 -7.11 -14.65
C CYS A 31 22.42 -7.04 -15.74
N PRO A 32 22.61 -8.11 -16.55
CA PRO A 32 23.51 -8.06 -17.70
C PRO A 32 23.14 -6.98 -18.73
N CYS A 33 21.88 -6.55 -18.71
CA CYS A 33 21.32 -5.57 -19.62
C CYS A 33 21.67 -4.10 -19.27
N CYS A 34 21.79 -3.77 -17.99
CA CYS A 34 21.82 -2.38 -17.52
C CYS A 34 22.55 -2.16 -16.18
N ASP A 35 23.19 -3.19 -15.63
CA ASP A 35 23.91 -3.19 -14.35
C ASP A 35 23.07 -2.84 -13.10
N GLN A 36 21.74 -2.77 -13.22
CA GLN A 36 20.85 -2.55 -12.08
C GLN A 36 20.87 -3.73 -11.10
N SER A 37 20.71 -3.44 -9.81
CA SER A 37 20.59 -4.42 -8.73
C SER A 37 19.33 -4.16 -7.91
N PHE A 38 18.80 -5.20 -7.27
CA PHE A 38 17.57 -5.15 -6.48
C PHE A 38 17.80 -5.82 -5.12
N SER A 39 17.14 -5.32 -4.08
CA SER A 39 17.27 -5.82 -2.70
C SER A 39 15.99 -6.52 -2.19
N GLY A 40 15.11 -6.90 -3.11
CA GLY A 40 13.84 -7.55 -2.85
C GLY A 40 12.64 -6.59 -2.92
N ILE A 41 11.55 -7.00 -2.28
CA ILE A 41 10.28 -6.27 -2.27
C ILE A 41 10.48 -4.85 -1.75
N PHE A 42 9.94 -3.88 -2.49
CA PHE A 42 9.73 -2.50 -2.06
C PHE A 42 8.26 -2.12 -2.19
N ASP A 43 7.82 -1.18 -1.37
CA ASP A 43 6.43 -0.72 -1.30
C ASP A 43 6.15 0.36 -2.36
N ILE A 44 4.89 0.46 -2.81
CA ILE A 44 4.43 1.54 -3.69
C ILE A 44 3.60 2.53 -2.90
N GLY A 45 4.03 3.79 -2.87
CA GLY A 45 3.30 4.88 -2.21
C GLY A 45 2.57 5.76 -3.22
N PHE A 46 1.34 6.13 -2.89
CA PHE A 46 0.57 7.19 -3.54
C PHE A 46 0.79 8.50 -2.80
N ASP A 47 1.02 9.58 -3.55
CA ASP A 47 1.37 10.88 -2.98
C ASP A 47 0.17 11.61 -2.39
N HIS A 48 -1.04 11.30 -2.86
CA HIS A 48 -2.31 11.86 -2.40
C HIS A 48 -3.46 10.87 -2.69
N PRO A 49 -4.65 11.05 -2.09
CA PRO A 49 -5.83 10.31 -2.50
C PRO A 49 -6.23 10.71 -3.95
N ASP A 50 -6.77 9.79 -4.73
CA ASP A 50 -7.14 10.04 -6.14
C ASP A 50 -8.09 11.23 -6.34
N PRO A 51 -9.06 11.50 -5.44
CA PRO A 51 -9.90 12.69 -5.54
C PRO A 51 -9.16 14.04 -5.50
N TRP A 52 -7.92 14.10 -4.98
CA TRP A 52 -7.17 15.35 -4.85
C TRP A 52 -6.71 15.90 -6.22
N PRO A 53 -7.16 17.11 -6.64
CA PRO A 53 -6.90 17.62 -8.00
C PRO A 53 -5.75 18.63 -8.07
N HIS A 54 -5.19 19.07 -6.95
CA HIS A 54 -4.32 20.26 -6.89
C HIS A 54 -2.83 19.98 -7.11
N GLY A 55 -2.51 18.84 -7.75
CA GLY A 55 -1.14 18.43 -8.04
C GLY A 55 -0.42 17.78 -6.87
N ASN A 56 0.89 17.58 -7.03
CA ASN A 56 1.70 16.77 -6.13
C ASN A 56 2.45 17.62 -5.09
N ARG A 57 2.28 17.29 -3.80
CA ARG A 57 2.96 17.98 -2.70
C ARG A 57 4.48 17.88 -2.79
N LYS A 58 5.05 16.73 -3.16
CA LYS A 58 6.50 16.56 -3.28
C LYS A 58 7.10 17.46 -4.36
N GLU A 59 6.41 17.61 -5.48
CA GLU A 59 6.86 18.48 -6.58
C GLU A 59 6.86 19.96 -6.19
N SER A 60 5.98 20.36 -5.27
CA SER A 60 5.93 21.74 -4.77
C SER A 60 7.09 22.12 -3.82
N GLY A 61 7.74 21.12 -3.20
CA GLY A 61 8.73 21.34 -2.15
C GLY A 61 8.17 21.88 -0.82
N GLN A 62 6.84 22.01 -0.69
CA GLN A 62 6.17 22.52 0.51
C GLN A 62 5.81 21.41 1.50
N GLU A 63 5.72 21.77 2.79
CA GLU A 63 5.28 20.84 3.85
C GLU A 63 3.79 20.46 3.71
N GLU A 64 2.97 21.41 3.27
CA GLU A 64 1.54 21.26 2.99
C GLU A 64 1.18 22.02 1.71
N LEU A 65 0.33 21.44 0.86
CA LEU A 65 -0.34 22.17 -0.23
C LEU A 65 -1.68 22.68 0.27
N ILE A 66 -1.93 23.99 0.13
CA ILE A 66 -3.18 24.64 0.57
C ILE A 66 -3.83 25.34 -0.62
N VAL A 67 -5.08 24.97 -0.92
CA VAL A 67 -5.91 25.60 -1.96
C VAL A 67 -7.30 25.91 -1.39
N GLY A 68 -7.51 27.14 -0.93
CA GLY A 68 -8.72 27.49 -0.19
C GLY A 68 -8.82 26.71 1.11
N GLU A 69 -9.89 25.93 1.26
CA GLU A 69 -10.11 25.04 2.42
C GLU A 69 -9.46 23.66 2.24
N ASP A 70 -8.99 23.34 1.03
CA ASP A 70 -8.35 22.06 0.73
C ASP A 70 -6.89 22.08 1.20
N ARG A 71 -6.48 20.97 1.83
CA ARG A 71 -5.15 20.81 2.42
C ARG A 71 -4.62 19.42 2.15
N LEU A 72 -3.37 19.31 1.72
CA LEU A 72 -2.66 18.04 1.58
C LEU A 72 -1.31 18.13 2.30
N GLY A 73 -1.19 17.40 3.40
CA GLY A 73 0.05 17.22 4.15
C GLY A 73 0.73 15.88 3.85
N THR A 74 1.62 15.46 4.75
CA THR A 74 2.34 14.18 4.61
C THR A 74 1.46 12.96 4.85
N ASP A 75 0.56 13.04 5.83
CA ASP A 75 -0.28 11.93 6.28
C ASP A 75 -1.77 12.26 6.39
N LEU A 76 -2.14 13.53 6.23
CA LEU A 76 -3.51 14.04 6.33
C LEU A 76 -3.88 14.80 5.06
N CYS A 77 -5.12 14.64 4.61
CA CYS A 77 -5.67 15.39 3.50
C CYS A 77 -7.11 15.78 3.80
N ARG A 78 -7.49 17.02 3.47
CA ARG A 78 -8.86 17.50 3.44
C ARG A 78 -9.15 18.00 2.02
N PHE A 79 -10.21 17.47 1.42
CA PHE A 79 -10.63 17.86 0.08
C PHE A 79 -12.15 17.83 -0.03
N SER A 80 -12.76 18.94 -0.47
CA SER A 80 -14.20 19.03 -0.72
C SER A 80 -15.07 18.57 0.47
N GLY A 81 -14.64 18.91 1.69
CA GLY A 81 -15.32 18.50 2.93
C GLY A 81 -15.04 17.07 3.39
N HIS A 82 -14.33 16.26 2.62
CA HIS A 82 -13.90 14.92 3.02
C HIS A 82 -12.51 14.95 3.63
N VAL A 83 -12.25 14.01 4.54
CA VAL A 83 -10.96 13.84 5.22
C VAL A 83 -10.39 12.47 4.90
N PHE A 84 -9.08 12.45 4.64
CA PHE A 84 -8.34 11.25 4.29
C PHE A 84 -7.08 11.14 5.14
N VAL A 85 -6.74 9.90 5.48
CA VAL A 85 -5.55 9.55 6.25
C VAL A 85 -4.70 8.61 5.43
N ARG A 86 -3.40 8.91 5.38
CA ARG A 86 -2.43 8.04 4.73
C ARG A 86 -2.26 6.76 5.54
N SER A 87 -2.42 5.65 4.85
CA SER A 87 -2.52 4.31 5.42
C SER A 87 -1.61 3.35 4.67
N VAL A 88 -1.52 2.11 5.16
CA VAL A 88 -0.84 1.02 4.46
C VAL A 88 -1.80 -0.14 4.22
N LEU A 89 -1.82 -0.67 3.01
CA LEU A 89 -2.53 -1.90 2.67
C LEU A 89 -1.49 -2.98 2.33
N TYR A 90 -1.44 -4.04 3.12
CA TYR A 90 -0.48 -5.12 2.94
C TYR A 90 -1.08 -6.29 2.15
N LEU A 91 -0.31 -6.81 1.21
CA LEU A 91 -0.57 -8.04 0.46
C LEU A 91 0.55 -9.06 0.75
N PRO A 92 0.25 -10.24 1.32
CA PRO A 92 1.23 -11.31 1.43
C PRO A 92 1.74 -11.73 0.05
N VAL A 93 3.01 -12.08 -0.08
CA VAL A 93 3.56 -12.65 -1.33
C VAL A 93 3.71 -14.16 -1.16
N LYS A 94 2.90 -14.91 -1.91
CA LYS A 94 2.80 -16.38 -1.82
C LYS A 94 4.18 -17.03 -1.93
N GLY A 95 4.47 -17.97 -1.03
CA GLY A 95 5.72 -18.74 -1.02
C GLY A 95 6.99 -17.97 -0.59
N SER A 96 6.89 -16.69 -0.22
CA SER A 96 8.06 -15.87 0.14
C SER A 96 8.24 -15.63 1.65
N GLY A 97 7.15 -15.73 2.41
CA GLY A 97 7.05 -15.27 3.79
C GLY A 97 7.21 -13.76 4.01
N LYS A 98 7.19 -12.97 2.94
CA LYS A 98 7.23 -11.52 2.94
C LYS A 98 5.87 -10.95 2.53
N ARG A 99 5.70 -9.64 2.72
CA ARG A 99 4.54 -8.87 2.29
C ARG A 99 4.98 -7.66 1.47
N PHE A 100 4.12 -7.23 0.57
CA PHE A 100 4.20 -6.00 -0.19
C PHE A 100 3.19 -4.99 0.37
N GLY A 101 3.55 -3.71 0.48
CA GLY A 101 2.69 -2.63 0.95
C GLY A 101 2.33 -1.64 -0.15
N PHE A 102 1.04 -1.29 -0.22
CA PHE A 102 0.59 -0.04 -0.81
C PHE A 102 0.50 1.04 0.27
N GLY A 103 1.30 2.10 0.15
CA GLY A 103 1.12 3.33 0.91
C GLY A 103 0.02 4.17 0.29
N CYS A 104 -1.23 3.85 0.56
CA CYS A 104 -2.43 4.46 -0.02
C CYS A 104 -3.15 5.37 0.98
N TRP A 105 -4.34 5.84 0.61
CA TRP A 105 -5.18 6.72 1.42
C TRP A 105 -6.54 6.09 1.70
N GLY A 106 -7.05 6.30 2.91
CA GLY A 106 -8.40 5.91 3.32
C GLY A 106 -9.17 7.12 3.84
N SER A 107 -10.47 7.19 3.57
CA SER A 107 -11.34 8.24 4.12
C SER A 107 -11.84 7.89 5.53
N LEU A 108 -12.14 8.91 6.33
CA LEU A 108 -12.84 8.77 7.61
C LEU A 108 -14.05 9.71 7.65
N SER A 109 -15.00 9.42 8.55
CA SER A 109 -15.94 10.44 8.99
C SER A 109 -15.20 11.53 9.78
N ASP A 110 -15.74 12.74 9.86
CA ASP A 110 -15.12 13.84 10.61
C ASP A 110 -14.88 13.48 12.09
N GLU A 111 -15.83 12.76 12.72
CA GLU A 111 -15.71 12.29 14.10
C GLU A 111 -14.55 11.31 14.31
N ASN A 112 -14.41 10.32 13.42
CA ASN A 112 -13.32 9.35 13.48
C ASN A 112 -11.98 9.99 13.14
N PHE A 113 -11.97 10.97 12.23
CA PHE A 113 -10.77 11.72 11.89
C PHE A 113 -10.29 12.59 13.05
N ASP A 114 -11.19 13.30 13.74
CA ASP A 114 -10.83 14.06 14.94
C ASP A 114 -10.28 13.14 16.04
N THR A 115 -10.90 11.98 16.24
CA THR A 115 -10.40 10.94 17.16
C THR A 115 -8.99 10.47 16.77
N TYR A 116 -8.75 10.19 15.49
CA TYR A 116 -7.42 9.80 14.97
C TYR A 116 -6.36 10.90 15.19
N VAL A 117 -6.71 12.16 14.99
CA VAL A 117 -5.77 13.29 15.23
C VAL A 117 -5.55 13.53 16.73
N LYS A 118 -6.51 13.24 17.59
CA LYS A 118 -6.34 13.29 19.05
C LYS A 118 -5.48 12.14 19.56
N ASP A 119 -5.64 10.94 18.99
CA ASP A 119 -4.83 9.76 19.30
C ASP A 119 -3.34 10.01 19.06
N SER A 120 -2.97 10.65 17.94
CA SER A 120 -1.57 11.01 17.64
C SER A 120 -0.95 12.03 18.62
N ARG A 121 -1.77 12.69 19.44
CA ARG A 121 -1.35 13.62 20.51
C ARG A 121 -1.47 13.01 21.91
N GLY A 122 -1.90 11.75 22.01
CA GLY A 122 -2.18 11.08 23.29
C GLY A 122 -3.43 11.62 24.02
N GLU A 123 -4.34 12.28 23.29
CA GLU A 123 -5.56 12.90 23.84
C GLU A 123 -6.80 11.97 23.74
N ALA A 124 -6.74 10.94 22.90
CA ALA A 124 -7.80 9.94 22.70
C ALA A 124 -7.18 8.58 22.34
N VAL A 125 -8.03 7.56 22.12
CA VAL A 125 -7.63 6.27 21.56
C VAL A 125 -8.40 6.02 20.28
N PHE A 126 -7.71 5.88 19.15
CA PHE A 126 -8.33 5.50 17.88
C PHE A 126 -8.39 3.97 17.75
N GLU A 127 -9.56 3.38 17.94
CA GLU A 127 -9.73 1.91 17.91
C GLU A 127 -9.87 1.34 16.48
N GLY A 128 -9.92 2.22 15.47
CA GLY A 128 -10.23 1.87 14.10
C GLY A 128 -11.62 2.35 13.68
N ALA A 129 -11.87 2.33 12.38
CA ALA A 129 -13.12 2.82 11.82
C ALA A 129 -13.38 2.22 10.44
N PHE A 130 -14.63 2.33 9.99
CA PHE A 130 -14.93 2.16 8.58
C PHE A 130 -14.21 3.22 7.74
N SER A 131 -13.72 2.82 6.56
CA SER A 131 -13.00 3.68 5.62
C SER A 131 -13.37 3.32 4.18
N TRP A 132 -13.37 4.30 3.28
CA TRP A 132 -13.30 4.01 1.84
C TRP A 132 -11.86 4.07 1.38
N LEU A 133 -11.43 3.11 0.56
CA LEU A 133 -10.15 3.20 -0.13
C LEU A 133 -10.19 4.35 -1.14
N ALA A 134 -9.21 5.25 -1.07
CA ALA A 134 -9.18 6.49 -1.85
C ALA A 134 -8.16 6.47 -2.98
N ASN A 135 -7.57 5.31 -3.30
CA ASN A 135 -6.69 5.14 -4.46
C ASN A 135 -7.10 3.91 -5.27
N SER A 136 -7.07 4.04 -6.59
CA SER A 136 -7.12 2.91 -7.52
C SER A 136 -5.78 2.17 -7.48
N LEU A 137 -5.81 0.93 -6.96
CA LEU A 137 -4.59 0.14 -6.79
C LEU A 137 -4.34 -0.70 -8.05
N PRO A 138 -3.10 -0.71 -8.57
CA PRO A 138 -2.76 -1.46 -9.78
C PRO A 138 -3.05 -2.95 -9.61
N CYS A 139 -3.62 -3.57 -10.65
CA CYS A 139 -4.10 -4.95 -10.67
C CYS A 139 -5.36 -5.22 -9.84
N PHE A 140 -5.90 -4.19 -9.17
CA PHE A 140 -7.09 -4.25 -8.33
C PHE A 140 -7.98 -3.02 -8.55
N GLU A 141 -7.97 -2.50 -9.78
CA GLU A 141 -8.77 -1.35 -10.16
C GLU A 141 -10.26 -1.68 -10.04
N SER A 142 -11.03 -0.79 -9.41
CA SER A 142 -12.48 -0.93 -9.22
C SER A 142 -13.19 0.30 -9.78
N THR A 143 -14.38 0.08 -10.35
CA THR A 143 -15.28 1.17 -10.74
C THR A 143 -16.08 1.73 -9.56
N ASP A 144 -16.25 0.92 -8.51
CA ASP A 144 -16.99 1.28 -7.31
C ASP A 144 -16.02 1.56 -6.14
N PRO A 145 -16.37 2.48 -5.21
CA PRO A 145 -15.61 2.69 -3.99
C PRO A 145 -15.45 1.39 -3.18
N LEU A 146 -14.23 1.06 -2.77
CA LEU A 146 -13.96 -0.16 -2.03
C LEU A 146 -14.08 0.07 -0.51
N PRO A 147 -15.03 -0.60 0.17
CA PRO A 147 -15.19 -0.48 1.61
C PRO A 147 -14.04 -1.20 2.33
N CYS A 148 -13.52 -0.57 3.38
CA CYS A 148 -12.42 -1.04 4.19
C CYS A 148 -12.72 -0.85 5.69
N ASN A 149 -12.01 -1.60 6.52
CA ASN A 149 -11.82 -1.32 7.94
C ASN A 149 -10.40 -0.77 8.12
N MET A 150 -10.31 0.46 8.61
CA MET A 150 -9.06 1.06 9.05
C MET A 150 -8.79 0.63 10.49
N THR A 151 -7.57 0.16 10.74
CA THR A 151 -7.09 -0.22 12.08
C THR A 151 -5.89 0.64 12.45
N PRO A 152 -5.74 1.03 13.73
CA PRO A 152 -4.58 1.79 14.17
C PRO A 152 -3.28 1.04 13.87
N GLY A 153 -2.22 1.79 13.57
CA GLY A 153 -0.87 1.25 13.51
C GLY A 153 -0.32 0.99 14.91
N ASP A 154 0.80 0.25 14.99
CA ASP A 154 1.63 0.27 16.20
C ASP A 154 2.17 1.70 16.45
N ASP A 155 2.76 1.96 17.61
CA ASP A 155 3.24 3.30 17.99
C ASP A 155 4.09 3.96 16.90
N GLY A 156 3.66 5.15 16.45
CA GLY A 156 4.26 5.92 15.36
C GLY A 156 4.08 5.34 13.94
N GLN A 157 3.41 4.22 13.76
CA GLN A 157 3.11 3.64 12.46
C GLN A 157 1.79 4.15 11.89
N ARG A 158 1.73 4.23 10.55
CA ARG A 158 0.48 4.56 9.84
C ARG A 158 -0.58 3.48 10.08
N PRO A 159 -1.87 3.85 10.08
CA PRO A 159 -2.96 2.88 10.16
C PRO A 159 -2.94 1.91 8.96
N SER A 160 -3.49 0.73 9.17
CA SER A 160 -3.64 -0.29 8.13
C SER A 160 -5.06 -0.36 7.59
N LEU A 161 -5.21 -0.57 6.29
CA LEU A 161 -6.50 -0.78 5.62
C LEU A 161 -6.73 -2.27 5.33
N TRP A 162 -7.92 -2.74 5.71
CA TRP A 162 -8.42 -4.09 5.44
C TRP A 162 -9.69 -3.99 4.61
N VAL A 163 -9.62 -4.38 3.34
CA VAL A 163 -10.76 -4.39 2.43
C VAL A 163 -11.83 -5.33 2.97
N GLN A 164 -13.09 -5.02 2.73
CA GLN A 164 -14.21 -5.92 3.05
C GLN A 164 -14.47 -6.90 1.90
N GLU A 165 -15.18 -7.99 2.18
CA GLU A 165 -15.49 -9.03 1.19
C GLU A 165 -16.19 -8.48 -0.06
N GLY A 166 -15.97 -9.13 -1.21
CA GLY A 166 -16.66 -8.80 -2.48
C GLY A 166 -15.78 -8.21 -3.58
N HIS A 167 -14.47 -8.08 -3.37
CA HIS A 167 -13.51 -7.62 -4.37
C HIS A 167 -12.22 -8.46 -4.36
N ALA A 168 -11.55 -8.63 -5.51
CA ALA A 168 -10.33 -9.45 -5.63
C ALA A 168 -9.18 -8.98 -4.71
N LEU A 169 -9.19 -7.71 -4.31
CA LEU A 169 -8.22 -7.16 -3.35
C LEU A 169 -8.42 -7.74 -1.94
N PHE A 170 -9.65 -8.08 -1.55
CA PHE A 170 -9.92 -8.81 -0.31
C PHE A 170 -9.23 -10.18 -0.33
N ASP A 171 -9.46 -10.95 -1.41
CA ASP A 171 -8.86 -12.27 -1.59
C ASP A 171 -7.33 -12.17 -1.59
N ALA A 172 -6.77 -11.13 -2.23
CA ALA A 172 -5.34 -10.88 -2.22
C ALA A 172 -4.78 -10.57 -0.81
N GLN A 173 -5.54 -9.92 0.07
CA GLN A 173 -5.13 -9.71 1.46
C GLN A 173 -5.17 -11.01 2.28
N GLN A 174 -6.15 -11.89 2.01
CA GLN A 174 -6.29 -13.16 2.73
C GLN A 174 -5.29 -14.21 2.23
N GLU A 175 -5.20 -14.39 0.93
CA GLU A 175 -4.46 -15.50 0.33
C GLU A 175 -3.08 -15.11 -0.16
N GLY A 176 -2.84 -13.82 -0.36
CA GLY A 176 -1.63 -13.28 -0.96
C GLY A 176 -1.65 -13.24 -2.49
N ILE A 177 -0.72 -12.48 -3.02
CA ILE A 177 -0.45 -12.34 -4.45
C ILE A 177 0.69 -13.26 -4.90
N SER A 178 0.66 -13.64 -6.18
CA SER A 178 1.78 -14.33 -6.81
C SER A 178 2.96 -13.37 -7.05
N PHE A 179 4.16 -13.90 -7.31
CA PHE A 179 5.28 -13.06 -7.70
C PHE A 179 5.02 -12.37 -9.05
N ASP A 180 4.33 -13.02 -9.98
CA ASP A 180 3.96 -12.40 -11.25
C ASP A 180 2.99 -11.23 -11.07
N THR A 181 2.01 -11.34 -10.17
CA THR A 181 1.13 -10.23 -9.81
C THR A 181 1.92 -9.07 -9.18
N LEU A 182 2.90 -9.35 -8.32
CA LEU A 182 3.77 -8.32 -7.76
C LEU A 182 4.57 -7.59 -8.84
N LEU A 183 5.13 -8.34 -9.80
CA LEU A 183 5.86 -7.76 -10.93
C LEU A 183 4.93 -6.94 -11.86
N ASP A 184 3.65 -7.31 -11.99
CA ASP A 184 2.65 -6.54 -12.75
C ASP A 184 2.30 -5.23 -12.04
N ILE A 185 2.16 -5.26 -10.72
CA ILE A 185 2.01 -4.05 -9.89
C ILE A 185 3.18 -3.10 -10.14
N TYR A 186 4.42 -3.60 -10.03
CA TYR A 186 5.61 -2.78 -10.28
C TYR A 186 5.65 -2.22 -11.70
N ALA A 187 5.32 -3.02 -12.72
CA ALA A 187 5.28 -2.54 -14.09
C ALA A 187 4.26 -1.43 -14.30
N LYS A 188 3.04 -1.57 -13.74
CA LYS A 188 1.98 -0.55 -13.79
C LYS A 188 2.34 0.74 -13.05
N THR A 189 3.29 0.68 -12.11
CA THR A 189 3.76 1.84 -11.34
C THR A 189 5.11 2.36 -11.85
N GLY A 190 5.48 2.05 -13.10
CA GLY A 190 6.69 2.57 -13.75
C GLY A 190 7.99 1.83 -13.41
N ASN A 191 7.91 0.72 -12.67
CA ASN A 191 9.04 -0.09 -12.23
C ASN A 191 9.03 -1.46 -12.94
N ASN A 192 9.15 -1.50 -14.27
CA ASN A 192 9.09 -2.77 -15.00
C ASN A 192 10.34 -3.64 -14.74
N LEU A 193 10.24 -4.58 -13.79
CA LEU A 193 11.38 -5.40 -13.36
C LEU A 193 11.64 -6.63 -14.22
N ARG A 194 10.64 -7.14 -14.96
CA ARG A 194 10.75 -8.41 -15.68
C ARG A 194 11.96 -8.50 -16.62
N PRO A 195 12.25 -7.49 -17.46
CA PRO A 195 13.41 -7.53 -18.34
C PRO A 195 14.75 -7.66 -17.59
N HIS A 196 14.79 -7.24 -16.33
CA HIS A 196 16.00 -7.21 -15.51
C HIS A 196 16.22 -8.49 -14.68
N LEU A 197 15.24 -9.41 -14.67
CA LEU A 197 15.27 -10.64 -13.89
C LEU A 197 15.36 -11.91 -14.75
N SER A 198 15.18 -11.78 -16.06
CA SER A 198 15.26 -12.90 -17.02
C SER A 198 16.67 -13.44 -17.18
N ASP A 199 16.78 -14.69 -17.65
CA ASP A 199 18.01 -15.19 -18.23
C ASP A 199 18.33 -14.37 -19.49
N ALA A 200 19.62 -14.04 -19.68
CA ALA A 200 20.11 -13.41 -20.90
C ALA A 200 20.02 -14.36 -22.10
#